data_AF-S9VX46-F1
#
_entry.id   AF-S9VX46-F1
#
_cell.length_a   1.000
_cell.length_b   1.000
_cell.length_c   1.000
_cell.angle_alpha   90.00
_cell.angle_beta   90.00
_cell.angle_gamma   90.00
#
_symmetry.space_group_name_H-M   'P 1'
#
loop_
_entity.id
_entity.type
_entity.pdbx_description
1 polymer ?
#
loop_
_entity_poly.entity_id
_entity_poly.type
_entity_poly.pdbx_seq_one_letter_code
_entity_poly.pdbx_strand_id
1 'polypeptide(L)'
;MSQDLFTNPFGIPPPSDDSDASLSRFIAEFSQAIPQDQFDSFRSKLTSLYEAVASKLRGETRPQDDMSEIRGMLQALYQKVNNLEEGQSSLREDMIQGQNSLREDMIQGQNSLREVMIQGQRRLEGQLGSVNNNVQVNKGDAYLQCSEIDSKVNKTRSSAQRSENIINRFVAKDTKPIPFVNGQEPPAELPELKTISDVDNLNPQQLKTYAEGYGFKYDENEPQKSLKRKIADYAGFVTHQDILYELSDSNESLRDVGNQNSAPNQRAGTRRPRHH
;
A
#
# COMPACT_ATOMS: atom_id res chain seq x y z
N MET A 1 11.38 -24.46 21.99
CA MET A 1 12.10 -24.41 23.27
C MET A 1 12.73 -25.77 23.44
N SER A 2 14.01 -25.88 23.08
CA SER A 2 14.75 -27.14 23.11
C SER A 2 15.76 -27.02 24.25
N GLN A 3 15.45 -27.64 25.39
CA GLN A 3 16.27 -27.60 26.61
C GLN A 3 17.42 -28.64 26.62
N ASP A 4 17.74 -29.26 25.48
CA ASP A 4 18.50 -30.52 25.43
C ASP A 4 19.92 -30.42 24.82
N LEU A 5 20.69 -29.36 25.06
CA LEU A 5 22.04 -29.26 24.44
C LEU A 5 23.16 -28.71 25.32
N PHE A 6 23.08 -28.87 26.64
CA PHE A 6 24.25 -28.66 27.49
C PHE A 6 24.33 -29.74 28.56
N THR A 7 24.80 -30.92 28.17
CA THR A 7 25.15 -32.00 29.10
C THR A 7 26.65 -31.96 29.34
N ASN A 8 27.09 -31.34 30.43
CA ASN A 8 28.45 -31.59 30.92
C ASN A 8 28.52 -33.01 31.53
N PRO A 9 29.71 -33.61 31.71
CA PRO A 9 29.85 -34.99 32.19
C PRO A 9 29.30 -35.22 33.61
N PHE A 10 28.95 -34.15 34.32
CA PHE A 10 28.35 -34.18 35.65
C PHE A 10 26.82 -33.94 35.62
N GLY A 11 26.23 -33.72 34.45
CA GLY A 11 24.80 -33.43 34.29
C GLY A 11 24.36 -32.09 34.90
N ILE A 12 25.27 -31.17 35.19
CA ILE A 12 24.93 -29.88 35.82
C ILE A 12 24.40 -28.93 34.73
N PRO A 13 23.18 -28.39 34.86
CA PRO A 13 22.63 -27.49 33.86
C PRO A 13 23.40 -26.16 33.84
N PRO A 14 23.52 -25.50 32.67
CA PRO A 14 24.15 -24.19 32.58
C PRO A 14 23.36 -23.13 33.38
N PRO A 15 23.98 -22.00 33.74
CA PRO A 15 23.28 -20.89 34.38
C PRO A 15 22.01 -20.50 33.62
N SER A 16 20.90 -20.34 34.33
CA SER A 16 19.60 -20.00 33.74
C SER A 16 19.49 -18.55 33.26
N ASP A 17 20.39 -17.69 33.74
CA ASP A 17 20.54 -16.28 33.37
C ASP A 17 21.96 -15.78 33.70
N ASP A 18 22.27 -14.54 33.32
CA ASP A 18 23.56 -13.88 33.56
C ASP A 18 23.71 -13.32 34.99
N SER A 19 22.85 -13.73 35.93
CA SER A 19 22.97 -13.25 37.31
C SER A 19 24.15 -13.88 38.04
N ASP A 20 24.78 -13.10 38.91
CA ASP A 20 25.90 -13.56 39.75
C ASP A 20 25.49 -14.75 40.65
N ALA A 21 24.20 -14.82 41.01
CA ALA A 21 23.63 -15.92 41.77
C ALA A 21 23.56 -17.23 40.96
N SER A 22 23.13 -17.16 39.70
CA SER A 22 23.09 -18.32 38.78
C SER A 22 24.51 -18.83 38.48
N LEU A 23 25.45 -17.91 38.28
CA LEU A 23 26.86 -18.26 38.06
C LEU A 23 27.50 -18.89 39.30
N SER A 24 27.30 -18.30 40.48
CA SER A 24 27.81 -18.81 41.76
C SER A 24 27.27 -20.21 42.08
N ARG A 25 25.98 -20.44 41.79
CA ARG A 25 25.35 -21.75 41.94
C ARG A 25 25.96 -22.79 41.00
N PHE A 26 26.12 -22.45 39.73
CA PHE A 26 26.74 -23.34 38.75
C PHE A 26 28.17 -23.75 39.17
N ILE A 27 28.99 -22.79 39.61
CA ILE A 27 30.36 -23.06 40.10
C ILE A 27 30.35 -23.96 41.34
N ALA A 28 29.43 -23.74 42.27
CA ALA A 28 29.30 -24.54 43.49
C ALA A 28 28.89 -26.00 43.19
N GLU A 29 27.91 -26.21 42.32
CA GLU A 29 27.48 -27.55 41.89
C GLU A 29 28.61 -28.27 41.14
N PHE A 30 29.36 -27.56 40.29
CA PHE A 30 30.51 -28.13 39.57
C PHE A 30 31.64 -28.56 40.52
N SER A 31 31.90 -27.75 41.55
CA SER A 31 32.90 -28.06 42.57
C SER A 31 32.52 -29.29 43.42
N GLN A 32 31.23 -29.55 43.62
CA GLN A 32 30.73 -30.73 44.34
C GLN A 32 30.70 -31.99 43.48
N ALA A 33 30.55 -31.87 42.16
CA ALA A 33 30.46 -33.01 41.27
C ALA A 33 31.83 -33.59 40.88
N ILE A 34 32.93 -32.88 41.17
CA ILE A 34 34.27 -33.45 41.08
C ILE A 34 34.32 -34.65 42.03
N PRO A 35 34.60 -35.87 41.54
CA PRO A 35 34.52 -37.08 42.36
C PRO A 35 35.47 -36.97 43.56
N GLN A 36 34.87 -36.80 44.74
CA GLN A 36 35.59 -36.59 46.00
C GLN A 36 36.54 -37.77 46.28
N ASP A 37 36.15 -38.98 45.86
CA ASP A 37 36.94 -40.21 45.93
C ASP A 37 38.25 -40.16 45.12
N GLN A 38 38.27 -39.51 43.95
CA GLN A 38 39.49 -39.32 43.18
C GLN A 38 40.43 -38.32 43.85
N PHE A 39 39.87 -37.26 44.42
CA PHE A 39 40.64 -36.26 45.16
C PHE A 39 41.16 -36.81 46.49
N ASP A 40 40.36 -37.62 47.17
CA ASP A 40 40.70 -38.32 48.41
C ASP A 40 41.76 -39.40 48.16
N SER A 41 41.69 -40.11 47.02
CA SER A 41 42.74 -41.05 46.59
C SER A 41 44.07 -40.32 46.33
N PHE A 42 44.02 -39.14 45.70
CA PHE A 42 45.21 -38.32 45.50
C PHE A 42 45.77 -37.80 46.82
N ARG A 43 44.90 -37.30 47.72
CA ARG A 43 45.29 -36.88 49.08
C ARG A 43 45.93 -38.02 49.86
N SER A 44 45.32 -39.20 49.86
CA SER A 44 45.84 -40.39 50.54
C SER A 44 47.24 -40.78 50.01
N LYS A 45 47.47 -40.72 48.69
CA LYS A 45 48.80 -40.96 48.10
C LYS A 45 49.82 -39.90 48.49
N LEU A 46 49.43 -38.63 48.56
CA LEU A 46 50.28 -37.53 49.05
C LEU A 46 50.63 -37.71 50.53
N THR A 47 49.66 -38.08 51.36
CA THR A 47 49.87 -38.35 52.78
C THR A 47 50.82 -39.53 52.97
N SER A 48 50.65 -40.62 52.22
CA SER A 48 51.54 -41.77 52.25
C SER A 48 52.97 -41.40 51.81
N LEU A 49 53.12 -40.57 50.77
CA LEU A 49 54.43 -40.04 50.34
C LEU A 49 55.08 -39.18 51.44
N TYR A 50 54.29 -38.33 52.09
CA TYR A 50 54.76 -37.46 53.18
C TYR A 50 55.21 -38.28 54.39
N GLU A 51 54.45 -39.30 54.77
CA GLU A 51 54.81 -40.23 55.84
C GLU A 51 56.07 -41.04 55.52
N ALA A 52 56.23 -41.52 54.29
CA ALA A 52 57.43 -42.24 53.84
C ALA A 52 58.70 -41.36 53.84
N VAL A 53 58.58 -40.08 53.51
CA VAL A 53 59.68 -39.11 53.59
C VAL A 53 59.98 -38.72 55.04
N ALA A 54 58.95 -38.54 55.87
CA ALA A 54 59.08 -38.19 57.28
C ALA A 54 59.67 -39.34 58.12
N SER A 55 59.32 -40.60 57.83
CA SER A 55 59.89 -41.78 58.50
C SER A 55 61.38 -41.96 58.18
N LYS A 56 61.81 -41.66 56.94
CA LYS A 56 63.22 -41.61 56.53
C LYS A 56 64.04 -40.57 57.27
N LEU A 57 63.49 -39.37 57.49
CA LEU A 57 64.16 -38.32 58.29
C LEU A 57 64.33 -38.73 59.77
N ARG A 58 63.54 -39.68 60.26
CA ARG A 58 63.65 -40.26 61.62
C ARG A 58 64.63 -41.43 61.75
N GLY A 59 65.18 -41.96 60.66
CA GLY A 59 66.31 -42.91 60.71
C GLY A 59 65.97 -44.37 61.03
N GLU A 60 64.73 -44.82 60.84
CA GLU A 60 64.34 -46.23 61.08
C GLU A 60 64.21 -47.04 59.78
N THR A 61 65.17 -47.96 59.58
CA THR A 61 65.18 -49.15 58.67
C THR A 61 65.57 -49.01 57.18
N ARG A 62 65.80 -50.19 56.56
CA ARG A 62 66.75 -50.53 55.46
C ARG A 62 66.57 -49.75 54.14
N PRO A 63 67.66 -49.42 53.39
CA PRO A 63 67.66 -48.24 52.54
C PRO A 63 67.20 -48.40 51.08
N GLN A 64 67.07 -49.61 50.54
CA GLN A 64 67.14 -49.82 49.08
C GLN A 64 65.81 -50.16 48.39
N ASP A 65 64.95 -51.00 48.98
CA ASP A 65 63.63 -51.35 48.39
C ASP A 65 62.64 -50.17 48.45
N ASP A 66 62.65 -49.39 49.53
CA ASP A 66 61.74 -48.26 49.73
C ASP A 66 62.03 -47.08 48.77
N MET A 67 63.28 -46.94 48.30
CA MET A 67 63.64 -45.90 47.34
C MET A 67 63.07 -46.18 45.95
N SER A 68 62.99 -47.45 45.55
CA SER A 68 62.30 -47.86 44.32
C SER A 68 60.81 -47.56 44.40
N GLU A 69 60.17 -47.79 45.55
CA GLU A 69 58.75 -47.52 45.75
C GLU A 69 58.43 -46.02 45.71
N ILE A 70 59.20 -45.19 46.42
CA ILE A 70 59.05 -43.72 46.39
C ILE A 70 59.26 -43.18 44.96
N ARG A 71 60.24 -43.71 44.23
CA ARG A 71 60.49 -43.31 42.83
C ARG A 71 59.33 -43.71 41.92
N GLY A 72 58.79 -44.91 42.09
CA GLY A 72 57.60 -45.37 41.37
C GLY A 72 56.37 -44.52 41.66
N MET A 73 56.15 -44.15 42.92
CA MET A 73 55.06 -43.26 43.33
C MET A 73 55.19 -41.85 42.73
N LEU A 74 56.38 -41.25 42.78
CA LEU A 74 56.64 -39.95 42.16
C LEU A 74 56.42 -39.98 40.65
N GLN A 75 56.89 -41.02 39.97
CA GLN A 75 56.69 -41.17 38.53
C GLN A 75 55.20 -41.31 38.18
N ALA A 76 54.45 -42.10 38.96
CA ALA A 76 53.00 -42.21 38.79
C ALA A 76 52.27 -40.88 39.05
N LEU A 77 52.75 -40.08 39.99
CA LEU A 77 52.19 -38.76 40.30
C LEU A 77 52.47 -37.76 39.19
N TYR A 78 53.70 -37.72 38.66
CA TYR A 78 54.04 -36.94 37.47
C TYR A 78 53.15 -37.29 36.28
N GLN A 79 52.97 -38.59 36.01
CA GLN A 79 52.13 -39.03 34.90
C GLN A 79 50.66 -38.64 35.09
N LYS A 80 50.14 -38.73 36.33
CA LYS A 80 48.78 -38.24 36.64
C LYS A 80 48.64 -36.72 36.44
N VAL A 81 49.64 -35.93 36.86
CA VAL A 81 49.61 -34.48 36.69
C VAL A 81 49.61 -34.12 35.21
N ASN A 82 50.44 -34.78 34.39
CA ASN A 82 50.45 -34.56 32.93
C ASN A 82 49.09 -34.91 32.30
N ASN A 83 48.50 -36.05 32.66
CA ASN A 83 47.19 -36.45 32.14
C ASN A 83 46.08 -35.45 32.56
N LEU A 84 46.18 -34.85 33.76
CA LEU A 84 45.25 -33.83 34.21
C LEU A 84 45.43 -32.52 33.43
N GLU A 85 46.67 -32.13 33.13
CA GLU A 85 46.96 -30.94 32.33
C GLU A 85 46.45 -31.09 30.88
N GLU A 86 46.62 -32.28 30.30
CA GLU A 86 46.05 -32.64 29.00
C GLU A 86 44.51 -32.63 29.04
N GLY A 87 43.91 -33.24 30.07
CA GLY A 87 42.45 -33.25 30.25
C GLY A 87 41.87 -31.84 30.43
N GLN A 88 42.53 -30.96 31.18
CA GLN A 88 42.14 -29.56 31.32
C GLN A 88 42.25 -28.79 30.00
N SER A 89 43.31 -29.04 29.23
CA SER A 89 43.52 -28.41 27.93
C SER A 89 42.45 -28.84 26.92
N SER A 90 42.13 -30.14 26.86
CA SER A 90 41.05 -30.69 26.04
C SER A 90 39.69 -30.12 26.42
N LEU A 91 39.37 -30.07 27.72
CA LEU A 91 38.10 -29.51 28.18
C LEU A 91 37.97 -28.02 27.83
N ARG A 92 39.06 -27.26 27.94
CA ARG A 92 39.08 -25.85 27.58
C ARG A 92 38.83 -25.65 26.09
N GLU A 93 39.43 -26.50 25.26
CA GLU A 93 39.24 -26.47 23.80
C GLU A 93 37.79 -26.80 23.43
N ASP A 94 37.22 -27.85 24.01
CA ASP A 94 35.81 -28.23 23.81
C ASP A 94 34.85 -27.10 24.21
N MET A 95 35.12 -26.41 25.33
CA MET A 95 34.31 -25.26 25.76
C MET A 95 34.38 -24.09 24.77
N ILE A 96 35.57 -23.79 24.26
CA ILE A 96 35.75 -22.72 23.27
C ILE A 96 35.02 -23.09 21.97
N GLN A 97 35.13 -24.34 21.53
CA GLN A 97 34.46 -24.82 20.32
C GLN A 97 32.93 -24.79 20.48
N GLY A 98 32.41 -25.26 21.63
CA GLY A 98 30.98 -25.23 21.93
C GLY A 98 30.41 -23.80 21.96
N GLN A 99 31.14 -22.86 22.56
CA GLN A 99 30.74 -21.44 22.56
C GLN A 99 30.73 -20.83 21.15
N ASN A 100 31.74 -21.15 20.33
CA ASN A 100 31.80 -20.66 18.96
C ASN A 100 30.66 -21.24 18.10
N SER A 101 30.38 -22.54 18.23
CA SER A 101 29.27 -23.20 17.52
C SER A 101 27.93 -22.57 17.89
N LEU A 102 27.67 -22.35 19.19
CA LEU A 102 26.44 -21.71 19.65
C LEU A 102 26.29 -20.29 19.10
N ARG A 103 27.39 -19.53 19.06
CA ARG A 103 27.41 -18.16 18.53
C ARG A 103 27.10 -18.15 17.03
N GLU A 104 27.65 -19.08 16.26
CA GLU A 104 27.39 -19.22 14.83
C GLU A 104 25.92 -19.57 14.56
N ASP A 105 25.36 -20.54 15.28
CA ASP A 105 23.96 -20.93 15.16
C ASP A 105 23.01 -19.76 15.47
N MET A 106 23.33 -18.96 16.49
CA MET A 106 22.55 -17.75 16.81
C MET A 106 22.60 -16.71 15.69
N ILE A 107 23.78 -16.46 15.12
CA ILE A 107 23.95 -15.52 14.00
C ILE A 107 23.16 -16.02 12.79
N GLN A 108 23.25 -17.32 12.48
CA GLN A 108 22.52 -17.92 11.38
C GLN A 108 21.00 -17.83 11.58
N GLY A 109 20.50 -18.17 12.78
CA GLY A 109 19.08 -18.06 13.12
C GLY A 109 18.55 -16.63 13.01
N GLN A 110 19.33 -15.64 13.48
CA GLN A 110 18.97 -14.21 13.33
C GLN A 110 18.92 -13.78 11.87
N ASN A 111 19.88 -14.21 11.05
CA ASN A 111 19.90 -13.89 9.62
C ASN A 111 18.72 -14.52 8.88
N SER A 112 18.41 -15.79 9.13
CA SER A 112 17.24 -16.46 8.53
C SER A 112 15.93 -15.78 8.91
N LEU A 113 15.76 -15.37 10.17
CA LEU A 113 14.57 -14.63 10.60
C LEU A 113 14.45 -13.29 9.87
N ARG A 114 15.57 -12.57 9.73
CA ARG A 114 15.62 -11.29 9.01
C ARG A 114 15.23 -11.45 7.54
N GLU A 115 15.70 -12.49 6.87
CA GLU A 115 15.34 -12.76 5.47
C GLU A 115 13.84 -13.03 5.30
N VAL A 116 13.26 -13.86 6.18
CA VAL A 116 11.82 -14.15 6.17
C VAL A 116 11.01 -12.86 6.36
N MET A 117 11.44 -11.98 7.27
CA MET A 117 10.79 -10.68 7.47
C MET A 117 10.86 -9.79 6.22
N ILE A 118 12.05 -9.68 5.60
CA ILE A 118 12.23 -8.87 4.38
C ILE A 118 11.38 -9.42 3.22
N GLN A 119 11.28 -10.75 3.09
CA GLN A 119 10.45 -11.38 2.07
C GLN A 119 8.95 -11.15 2.34
N GLY A 120 8.53 -11.28 3.60
CA GLY A 120 7.15 -10.98 4.03
C GLY A 120 6.76 -9.54 3.73
N GLN A 121 7.63 -8.58 4.05
CA GLN A 121 7.41 -7.17 3.76
C GLN A 121 7.26 -6.91 2.26
N ARG A 122 8.18 -7.43 1.43
CA ARG A 122 8.09 -7.27 -0.04
C ARG A 122 6.80 -7.86 -0.62
N ARG A 123 6.35 -9.00 -0.10
CA ARG A 123 5.08 -9.61 -0.53
C ARG A 123 3.88 -8.73 -0.17
N LEU A 124 3.86 -8.17 1.04
CA LEU A 124 2.80 -7.26 1.49
C LEU A 124 2.76 -5.98 0.66
N GLU A 125 3.91 -5.38 0.38
CA GLU A 125 4.02 -4.18 -0.47
C GLU A 125 3.49 -4.46 -1.89
N GLY A 126 3.84 -5.61 -2.47
CA GLY A 126 3.32 -6.04 -3.79
C GLY A 126 1.80 -6.23 -3.79
N GLN A 127 1.25 -6.86 -2.75
CA GLN A 127 -0.20 -7.02 -2.61
C GLN A 127 -0.92 -5.68 -2.44
N LEU A 128 -0.39 -4.77 -1.64
CA LEU A 128 -0.96 -3.44 -1.43
C LEU A 128 -0.94 -2.62 -2.72
N GLY A 129 0.16 -2.69 -3.48
CA GLY A 129 0.26 -2.08 -4.80
C GLY A 129 -0.81 -2.60 -5.78
N SER A 130 -1.04 -3.92 -5.81
CA SER A 130 -2.07 -4.53 -6.64
C SER A 130 -3.49 -4.08 -6.25
N VAL A 131 -3.81 -4.05 -4.96
CA VAL A 131 -5.11 -3.57 -4.46
C VAL A 131 -5.32 -2.10 -4.84
N ASN A 132 -4.31 -1.25 -4.66
CA ASN A 132 -4.40 0.16 -5.02
C ASN A 132 -4.67 0.36 -6.52
N ASN A 133 -3.97 -0.38 -7.39
CA ASN A 133 -4.20 -0.32 -8.83
C ASN A 133 -5.63 -0.76 -9.20
N ASN A 134 -6.11 -1.86 -8.64
CA ASN A 134 -7.48 -2.35 -8.89
C ASN A 134 -8.54 -1.33 -8.44
N VAL A 135 -8.34 -0.69 -7.28
CA VAL A 135 -9.26 0.35 -6.79
C VAL A 135 -9.27 1.56 -7.72
N GLN A 136 -8.13 1.98 -8.26
CA GLN A 136 -8.08 3.11 -9.20
C GLN A 136 -8.77 2.80 -10.53
N VAL A 137 -8.52 1.63 -11.11
CA VAL A 137 -9.17 1.19 -12.36
C VAL A 137 -10.68 1.14 -12.18
N ASN A 138 -11.16 0.49 -11.11
CA ASN A 138 -12.59 0.37 -10.86
C ASN A 138 -13.28 1.72 -10.60
N LYS A 139 -12.57 2.71 -10.03
CA LYS A 139 -13.11 4.08 -9.89
C LYS A 139 -13.39 4.71 -11.26
N GLY A 140 -12.44 4.61 -12.19
CA GLY A 140 -12.60 5.14 -13.55
C GLY A 140 -13.83 4.55 -14.25
N ASP A 141 -13.97 3.23 -14.22
CA ASP A 141 -15.10 2.53 -14.83
C ASP A 141 -16.44 2.90 -14.18
N ALA A 142 -16.48 3.02 -12.85
CA ALA A 142 -17.68 3.44 -12.13
C ALA A 142 -18.12 4.87 -12.51
N TYR A 143 -17.17 5.81 -12.65
CA TYR A 143 -17.49 7.18 -13.10
C TYR A 143 -18.07 7.21 -14.52
N LEU A 144 -17.48 6.42 -15.44
CA LEU A 144 -17.99 6.31 -16.80
C LEU A 144 -19.42 5.74 -16.80
N GLN A 145 -19.65 4.64 -16.08
CA GLN A 145 -20.99 4.03 -15.97
C GLN A 145 -22.03 4.98 -15.37
N CYS A 146 -21.69 5.71 -14.30
CA CYS A 146 -22.58 6.71 -13.73
C CYS A 146 -22.92 7.81 -14.74
N SER A 147 -21.92 8.32 -15.47
CA SER A 147 -22.18 9.36 -16.48
C SER A 147 -23.08 8.87 -17.63
N GLU A 148 -22.96 7.61 -18.02
CA GLU A 148 -23.85 6.99 -19.02
C GLU A 148 -25.28 6.83 -18.48
N ILE A 149 -25.42 6.43 -17.22
CA ILE A 149 -26.72 6.32 -16.55
C ILE A 149 -27.38 7.70 -16.49
N ASP A 150 -26.67 8.74 -16.04
CA ASP A 150 -27.17 10.11 -15.97
C ASP A 150 -27.63 10.60 -17.35
N SER A 151 -26.84 10.35 -18.40
CA SER A 151 -27.22 10.69 -19.78
C SER A 151 -28.51 9.98 -20.21
N LYS A 152 -28.66 8.68 -19.90
CA LYS A 152 -29.88 7.91 -20.21
C LYS A 152 -31.10 8.40 -19.43
N VAL A 153 -30.93 8.70 -18.15
CA VAL A 153 -31.98 9.23 -17.28
C VAL A 153 -32.46 10.59 -17.80
N ASN A 154 -31.53 11.48 -18.15
CA ASN A 154 -31.87 12.80 -18.69
C ASN A 154 -32.64 12.71 -20.01
N LYS A 155 -32.18 11.87 -20.95
CA LYS A 155 -32.91 11.62 -22.21
C LYS A 155 -34.32 11.09 -21.97
N THR A 156 -34.48 10.17 -21.03
CA THR A 156 -35.79 9.59 -20.66
C THR A 156 -36.70 10.67 -20.06
N ARG A 157 -36.17 11.53 -19.19
CA ARG A 157 -36.91 12.64 -18.58
C ARG A 157 -37.36 13.66 -19.62
N SER A 158 -36.48 14.11 -20.50
CA SER A 158 -36.84 15.06 -21.57
C SER A 158 -37.87 14.46 -22.53
N SER A 159 -37.74 13.16 -22.86
CA SER A 159 -38.72 12.44 -23.69
C SER A 159 -40.09 12.30 -23.02
N ALA A 160 -40.13 12.00 -21.72
CA ALA A 160 -41.36 11.94 -20.95
C ALA A 160 -42.03 13.32 -20.88
N GLN A 161 -41.26 14.38 -20.61
CA GLN A 161 -41.78 15.76 -20.57
C GLN A 161 -42.31 16.22 -21.92
N ARG A 162 -41.61 15.88 -23.03
CA ARG A 162 -42.09 16.10 -24.39
C ARG A 162 -43.44 15.42 -24.61
N SER A 163 -43.57 14.16 -24.22
CA SER A 163 -44.82 13.40 -24.38
C SER A 163 -45.97 14.03 -23.58
N GLU A 164 -45.69 14.50 -22.36
CA GLU A 164 -46.65 15.26 -21.55
C GLU A 164 -47.04 16.58 -22.24
N ASN A 165 -46.08 17.31 -22.80
CA ASN A 165 -46.34 18.55 -23.53
C ASN A 165 -47.25 18.31 -24.75
N ILE A 166 -47.02 17.24 -25.50
CA ILE A 166 -47.88 16.86 -26.62
C ILE A 166 -49.32 16.66 -26.13
N ILE A 167 -49.52 15.91 -25.03
CA ILE A 167 -50.84 15.69 -24.43
C ILE A 167 -51.46 17.01 -23.98
N ASN A 168 -50.70 17.86 -23.28
CA ASN A 168 -51.16 19.18 -22.82
C ASN A 168 -51.63 20.03 -23.99
N ARG A 169 -50.91 20.04 -25.12
CA ARG A 169 -51.33 20.73 -26.34
C ARG A 169 -52.65 20.18 -26.88
N PHE A 170 -52.84 18.86 -26.90
CA PHE A 170 -54.11 18.25 -27.33
C PHE A 170 -55.32 18.67 -26.47
N VAL A 171 -55.11 18.91 -25.18
CA VAL A 171 -56.16 19.35 -24.25
C VAL A 171 -56.17 20.86 -23.99
N ALA A 172 -55.49 21.64 -24.83
CA ALA A 172 -55.37 23.10 -24.72
C ALA A 172 -54.85 23.60 -23.35
N LYS A 173 -53.92 22.86 -22.74
CA LYS A 173 -53.15 23.26 -21.57
C LYS A 173 -51.77 23.75 -21.96
N ASP A 174 -51.21 24.62 -21.13
CA ASP A 174 -49.86 25.14 -21.30
C ASP A 174 -48.82 24.00 -21.23
N THR A 175 -47.77 24.12 -22.04
CA THR A 175 -46.61 23.23 -21.99
C THR A 175 -45.70 23.61 -20.82
N LYS A 176 -44.98 22.61 -20.32
CA LYS A 176 -43.93 22.81 -19.30
C LYS A 176 -42.57 22.89 -19.98
N PRO A 177 -41.58 23.58 -19.37
CA PRO A 177 -40.20 23.58 -19.87
C PRO A 177 -39.65 22.15 -19.98
N ILE A 178 -38.99 21.85 -21.09
CA ILE A 178 -38.28 20.57 -21.25
C ILE A 178 -36.85 20.77 -20.77
N PRO A 179 -36.34 19.92 -19.86
CA PRO A 179 -34.95 20.01 -19.44
C PRO A 179 -34.01 19.70 -20.62
N PHE A 180 -32.86 20.37 -20.62
CA PHE A 180 -31.76 20.11 -21.54
C PHE A 180 -31.21 18.70 -21.37
N VAL A 181 -30.39 18.25 -22.33
CA VAL A 181 -29.84 16.88 -22.35
C VAL A 181 -28.92 16.56 -21.17
N ASN A 182 -28.44 17.60 -20.47
CA ASN A 182 -27.69 17.49 -19.22
C ASN A 182 -28.59 17.44 -17.97
N GLY A 183 -29.91 17.46 -18.14
CA GLY A 183 -30.91 17.40 -17.06
C GLY A 183 -31.23 18.76 -16.42
N GLN A 184 -30.54 19.84 -16.80
CA GLN A 184 -30.80 21.18 -16.29
C GLN A 184 -32.03 21.80 -16.96
N GLU A 185 -32.77 22.61 -16.23
CA GLU A 185 -33.82 23.43 -16.83
C GLU A 185 -33.19 24.53 -17.71
N PRO A 186 -33.91 24.98 -18.76
CA PRO A 186 -33.45 26.12 -19.56
C PRO A 186 -33.13 27.32 -18.64
N PRO A 187 -32.02 28.03 -18.87
CA PRO A 187 -31.67 29.21 -18.07
C PRO A 187 -32.81 30.23 -18.03
N ALA A 188 -32.98 30.92 -16.90
CA ALA A 188 -34.04 31.90 -16.71
C ALA A 188 -34.00 33.09 -17.70
N GLU A 189 -32.86 33.29 -18.37
CA GLU A 189 -32.67 34.30 -19.42
C GLU A 189 -33.31 33.89 -20.76
N LEU A 190 -33.61 32.60 -20.95
CA LEU A 190 -34.33 32.12 -22.13
C LEU A 190 -35.84 32.25 -21.93
N PRO A 191 -36.58 32.71 -22.96
CA PRO A 191 -38.03 32.79 -22.88
C PRO A 191 -38.62 31.38 -22.80
N GLU A 192 -39.59 31.17 -21.90
CA GLU A 192 -40.33 29.92 -21.80
C GLU A 192 -41.11 29.64 -23.10
N LEU A 193 -41.04 28.40 -23.58
CA LEU A 193 -41.74 27.96 -24.79
C LEU A 193 -43.11 27.39 -24.39
N LYS A 194 -44.18 28.20 -24.49
CA LYS A 194 -45.56 27.79 -24.19
C LYS A 194 -46.37 27.48 -25.45
N THR A 195 -46.00 28.11 -26.55
CA THR A 195 -46.66 28.05 -27.84
C THR A 195 -45.65 27.98 -28.98
N ILE A 196 -46.10 27.58 -30.16
CA ILE A 196 -45.26 27.62 -31.37
C ILE A 196 -44.85 29.05 -31.76
N SER A 197 -45.65 30.05 -31.42
CA SER A 197 -45.29 31.46 -31.66
C SER A 197 -44.10 31.88 -30.80
N ASP A 198 -43.97 31.37 -29.58
CA ASP A 198 -42.80 31.64 -28.73
C ASP A 198 -41.51 31.13 -29.38
N VAL A 199 -41.58 29.97 -30.05
CA VAL A 199 -40.45 29.44 -30.84
C VAL A 199 -40.12 30.33 -32.03
N ASP A 200 -41.14 30.85 -32.70
CA ASP A 200 -40.98 31.73 -33.86
C ASP A 200 -40.35 33.08 -33.50
N ASN A 201 -40.62 33.57 -32.29
CA ASN A 201 -40.09 34.83 -31.77
C ASN A 201 -38.68 34.72 -31.17
N LEU A 202 -38.08 33.52 -31.14
CA LEU A 202 -36.71 33.34 -30.67
C LEU A 202 -35.71 34.08 -31.56
N ASN A 203 -34.82 34.84 -30.93
CA ASN A 203 -33.71 35.45 -31.64
C ASN A 203 -32.61 34.40 -31.95
N PRO A 204 -31.68 34.71 -32.87
CA PRO A 204 -30.63 33.79 -33.31
C PRO A 204 -29.78 33.21 -32.18
N GLN A 205 -29.46 34.03 -31.16
CA GLN A 205 -28.67 33.59 -30.02
C GLN A 205 -29.47 32.61 -29.13
N GLN A 206 -30.75 32.88 -28.92
CA GLN A 206 -31.64 31.99 -28.16
C GLN A 206 -31.86 30.66 -28.90
N LEU A 207 -32.04 30.70 -30.23
CA LEU A 207 -32.13 29.49 -31.07
C LEU A 207 -30.89 28.60 -30.91
N LYS A 208 -29.70 29.22 -30.95
CA LYS A 208 -28.43 28.53 -30.71
C LYS A 208 -28.38 27.88 -29.34
N THR A 209 -28.70 28.63 -28.27
CA THR A 209 -28.69 28.09 -26.90
C THR A 209 -29.69 26.94 -26.72
N TYR A 210 -30.91 27.05 -27.27
CA TYR A 210 -31.89 25.97 -27.22
C TYR A 210 -31.45 24.75 -28.04
N ALA A 211 -30.86 24.95 -29.22
CA ALA A 211 -30.38 23.86 -30.05
C ALA A 211 -29.25 23.07 -29.37
N GLU A 212 -28.31 23.77 -28.74
CA GLU A 212 -27.21 23.19 -27.96
C GLU A 212 -27.73 22.49 -26.71
N GLY A 213 -28.62 23.14 -25.96
CA GLY A 213 -29.24 22.58 -24.75
C GLY A 213 -30.04 21.31 -25.01
N TYR A 214 -30.75 21.24 -26.15
CA TYR A 214 -31.46 20.02 -26.57
C TYR A 214 -30.57 19.00 -27.31
N GLY A 215 -29.29 19.31 -27.50
CA GLY A 215 -28.30 18.38 -28.07
C GLY A 215 -28.50 18.10 -29.55
N PHE A 216 -29.10 19.03 -30.29
CA PHE A 216 -29.26 18.89 -31.73
C PHE A 216 -28.00 19.26 -32.48
N LYS A 217 -27.70 18.49 -33.53
CA LYS A 217 -26.74 18.92 -34.55
C LYS A 217 -27.44 19.89 -35.49
N TYR A 218 -26.90 21.08 -35.63
CA TYR A 218 -27.32 22.08 -36.60
C TYR A 218 -26.09 22.61 -37.34
N ASP A 219 -26.27 22.99 -38.59
CA ASP A 219 -25.27 23.76 -39.33
C ASP A 219 -25.57 25.24 -39.11
N GLU A 220 -24.54 26.07 -38.88
CA GLU A 220 -24.74 27.51 -38.74
C GLU A 220 -25.25 28.15 -40.05
N ASN A 221 -25.06 27.46 -41.19
CA ASN A 221 -25.61 27.85 -42.50
C ASN A 221 -27.06 27.36 -42.71
N GLU A 222 -27.62 26.55 -41.80
CA GLU A 222 -28.98 26.05 -41.90
C GLU A 222 -29.99 27.21 -41.74
N PRO A 223 -31.08 27.27 -42.53
CA PRO A 223 -32.10 28.29 -42.36
C PRO A 223 -32.70 28.27 -40.95
N GLN A 224 -32.88 29.44 -40.33
CA GLN A 224 -33.46 29.55 -38.99
C GLN A 224 -34.82 28.87 -38.87
N LYS A 225 -35.63 28.89 -39.93
CA LYS A 225 -36.92 28.19 -40.00
C LYS A 225 -36.79 26.68 -39.72
N SER A 226 -35.75 26.04 -40.24
CA SER A 226 -35.51 24.61 -40.00
C SER A 226 -35.14 24.35 -38.54
N LEU A 227 -34.30 25.22 -37.96
CA LEU A 227 -33.91 25.12 -36.56
C LEU A 227 -35.10 25.38 -35.61
N LYS A 228 -35.92 26.39 -35.90
CA LYS A 228 -37.20 26.66 -35.21
C LYS A 228 -38.11 25.45 -35.25
N ARG A 229 -38.25 24.77 -36.41
CA ARG A 229 -39.05 23.55 -36.52
C ARG A 229 -38.50 22.42 -35.64
N LYS A 230 -37.18 22.18 -35.64
CA LYS A 230 -36.54 21.18 -34.76
C LYS A 230 -36.79 21.45 -33.27
N ILE A 231 -36.69 22.72 -32.86
CA ILE A 231 -36.96 23.15 -31.48
C ILE A 231 -38.43 22.95 -31.13
N ALA A 232 -39.35 23.33 -32.02
CA ALA A 232 -40.78 23.15 -31.83
C ALA A 232 -41.16 21.66 -31.69
N ASP A 233 -40.61 20.81 -32.54
CA ASP A 233 -40.81 19.37 -32.49
C ASP A 233 -40.33 18.78 -31.17
N TYR A 234 -39.19 19.26 -30.63
CA TYR A 234 -38.67 18.82 -29.34
C TYR A 234 -39.57 19.28 -28.18
N ALA A 235 -40.00 20.54 -28.20
CA ALA A 235 -40.87 21.15 -27.21
C ALA A 235 -42.26 20.48 -27.12
N GLY A 236 -42.62 19.69 -28.15
CA GLY A 236 -43.89 18.95 -28.22
C GLY A 236 -44.98 19.68 -29.03
N PHE A 237 -44.62 20.71 -29.80
CA PHE A 237 -45.55 21.43 -30.67
C PHE A 237 -45.72 20.72 -32.02
N VAL A 238 -46.36 19.54 -31.98
CA VAL A 238 -46.53 18.64 -33.13
C VAL A 238 -48.00 18.41 -33.48
N THR A 239 -48.92 19.20 -32.91
CA THR A 239 -50.35 19.07 -33.25
C THR A 239 -50.61 19.55 -34.68
N HIS A 240 -51.78 19.22 -35.24
CA HIS A 240 -52.14 19.67 -36.59
C HIS A 240 -52.11 21.20 -36.73
N GLN A 241 -52.53 21.94 -35.69
CA GLN A 241 -52.49 23.40 -35.67
C GLN A 241 -51.05 23.93 -35.67
N ASP A 242 -50.14 23.29 -34.92
CA ASP A 242 -48.73 23.66 -34.87
C ASP A 242 -48.01 23.36 -36.21
N ILE A 243 -48.39 22.26 -36.87
CA ILE A 243 -47.83 21.91 -38.19
C ILE A 243 -48.26 22.93 -39.25
N LEU A 244 -49.52 23.37 -39.22
CA LEU A 244 -50.05 24.39 -40.13
C LEU A 244 -49.53 25.81 -39.85
N TYR A 245 -48.93 26.05 -38.68
CA TYR A 245 -48.31 27.33 -38.37
C TYR A 245 -47.10 27.57 -39.28
N GLU A 246 -47.14 28.68 -40.00
CA GLU A 246 -46.07 29.11 -40.90
C GLU A 246 -45.02 29.91 -40.12
N LEU A 247 -43.94 29.22 -39.73
CA LEU A 247 -42.78 29.84 -39.09
C LEU A 247 -42.16 30.88 -40.03
N SER A 248 -41.78 32.03 -39.46
CA SER A 248 -41.20 33.14 -40.21
C SER A 248 -39.98 32.72 -41.04
N ASP A 249 -40.02 33.05 -42.33
CA ASP A 249 -38.94 32.82 -43.30
C ASP A 249 -37.82 33.85 -43.14
N SER A 250 -37.06 33.72 -42.05
CA SER A 250 -35.74 34.35 -41.97
C SER A 250 -34.78 33.50 -42.81
N ASN A 251 -34.55 33.90 -44.06
CA ASN A 251 -33.50 33.32 -44.92
C ASN A 251 -32.08 33.63 -44.41
N GLU A 252 -31.96 34.44 -43.37
CA GLU A 252 -30.70 34.72 -42.68
C GLU A 252 -30.25 33.50 -41.88
N SER A 253 -29.07 33.00 -42.20
CA SER A 253 -28.43 31.94 -41.43
C SER A 253 -27.96 32.47 -40.07
N LEU A 254 -27.64 31.59 -39.12
CA LEU A 254 -27.10 32.01 -37.82
C LEU A 254 -25.75 32.76 -37.98
N ARG A 255 -25.02 32.54 -39.08
CA ARG A 255 -23.77 33.25 -39.40
C ARG A 255 -23.96 34.69 -39.83
N ASP A 256 -25.03 34.98 -40.56
CA ASP A 256 -25.25 36.30 -41.16
C ASP A 256 -25.49 37.36 -40.07
N VAL A 257 -26.09 36.96 -38.95
CA VAL A 257 -26.39 37.83 -37.81
C VAL A 257 -25.14 38.12 -36.97
N GLY A 258 -24.21 37.16 -36.86
CA GLY A 258 -22.94 37.36 -36.16
C GLY A 258 -22.02 38.40 -36.82
N ASN A 259 -22.14 38.61 -38.13
CA ASN A 259 -21.32 39.55 -38.89
C ASN A 259 -21.83 41.00 -38.89
N GLN A 260 -23.09 41.26 -38.51
CA GLN A 260 -23.64 42.63 -38.54
C GLN A 260 -23.24 43.50 -37.34
N ASN A 261 -22.68 42.92 -36.28
CA ASN A 261 -22.14 43.68 -35.14
C ASN A 261 -20.72 44.22 -35.38
N SER A 262 -20.13 43.99 -36.55
CA SER A 262 -18.85 44.59 -36.96
C SER A 262 -19.12 45.84 -37.79
N ALA A 263 -19.06 47.01 -37.14
CA ALA A 263 -19.32 48.32 -37.73
C ALA A 263 -18.49 48.63 -39.01
N PRO A 264 -19.00 49.45 -39.93
CA PRO A 264 -18.29 49.86 -41.13
C PRO A 264 -17.18 50.87 -40.76
N ASN A 265 -15.94 50.49 -41.05
CA ASN A 265 -14.77 51.34 -40.86
C ASN A 265 -14.90 52.59 -41.75
N GLN A 266 -15.25 53.73 -41.16
CA GLN A 266 -15.29 55.02 -41.84
C GLN A 266 -13.89 55.37 -42.34
N ARG A 267 -13.72 55.29 -43.66
CA ARG A 267 -12.50 55.68 -44.36
C ARG A 267 -12.38 57.21 -44.33
N ALA A 268 -11.69 57.73 -43.32
CA ALA A 268 -11.32 59.14 -43.22
C ALA A 268 -10.44 59.54 -44.41
N GLY A 269 -11.00 60.31 -45.34
CA GLY A 269 -10.27 60.93 -46.44
C GLY A 269 -9.50 62.15 -45.97
N THR A 270 -8.20 62.00 -45.76
CA THR A 270 -7.27 63.11 -45.50
C THR A 270 -7.09 63.96 -46.76
N ARG A 271 -7.80 65.10 -46.85
CA ARG A 271 -7.48 66.17 -47.80
C ARG A 271 -6.20 66.89 -47.34
N ARG A 272 -5.13 66.80 -48.13
CA ARG A 272 -3.95 67.68 -48.01
C ARG A 272 -4.23 69.03 -48.67
N PRO A 273 -3.89 70.17 -48.05
CA PRO A 273 -3.83 71.46 -48.73
C PRO A 273 -2.48 71.60 -49.46
N ARG A 274 -2.52 72.12 -50.70
CA ARG A 274 -1.36 72.60 -51.44
C ARG A 274 -1.02 74.01 -50.95
N HIS A 275 0.22 74.23 -50.53
CA HIS A 275 0.77 75.57 -50.37
C HIS A 275 1.26 76.12 -51.72
N HIS A 276 1.02 77.42 -51.89
CA HIS A 276 1.61 78.29 -52.91
C HIS A 276 3.11 78.46 -52.71
#